data_AF-A0A2M7A9D2-F1
#
_entry.id   AF-A0A2M7A9D2-F1
#
_cell.length_a   1.000
_cell.length_b   1.000
_cell.length_c   1.000
_cell.angle_alpha   90.00
_cell.angle_beta   90.00
_cell.angle_gamma   90.00
#
_symmetry.space_group_name_H-M   'P 1'
#
loop_
_entity.id
_entity.type
_entity.pdbx_description
1 polymer ?
#
loop_
_entity_poly.entity_id
_entity_poly.type
_entity_poly.pdbx_seq_one_letter_code
_entity_poly.pdbx_strand_id
1 'polypeptide(L)'
;MDSRMVEVRMDPSWLQAVDECVRKLHYSRERFILTACQEFIEKVDERELERIYCERLREQPEDLKFAETGAKLAGMVLPKEDW
;
A
#
# COMPACT_ATOMS: atom_id res chain seq x y z
N MET A 1 -12.55 15.08 5.78
CA MET A 1 -11.80 13.82 5.68
C MET A 1 -10.60 14.11 4.81
N ASP A 2 -9.40 14.07 5.37
CA ASP A 2 -8.18 14.34 4.60
C ASP A 2 -8.01 13.25 3.54
N SER A 3 -8.11 13.65 2.28
CA SER A 3 -7.94 12.76 1.14
C SER A 3 -6.45 12.49 0.98
N ARG A 4 -5.93 11.46 1.64
CA ARG A 4 -4.56 10.98 1.41
C ARG A 4 -4.51 10.38 0.01
N MET A 5 -3.97 11.14 -0.92
CA MET A 5 -3.73 10.70 -2.29
C MET A 5 -2.53 9.76 -2.30
N VAL A 6 -2.71 8.55 -2.83
CA VAL A 6 -1.64 7.56 -3.00
C VAL A 6 -1.47 7.34 -4.49
N GLU A 7 -0.23 7.43 -4.97
CA GLU A 7 0.11 7.08 -6.34
C GLU A 7 0.53 5.61 -6.38
N VAL A 8 -0.10 4.83 -7.26
CA VAL A 8 0.16 3.41 -7.42
C VAL A 8 0.61 3.14 -8.85
N ARG A 9 1.79 2.55 -9.00
CA ARG A 9 2.25 2.05 -10.31
C ARG A 9 1.50 0.77 -10.64
N MET A 10 0.84 0.79 -11.79
CA MET A 10 0.08 -0.35 -12.30
C MET A 10 0.50 -0.60 -13.74
N ASP A 11 0.52 -1.86 -14.15
CA ASP A 11 0.74 -2.23 -15.53
C ASP A 11 -0.37 -1.62 -16.43
N PRO A 12 -0.04 -1.03 -17.58
CA PRO A 12 -1.02 -0.37 -18.45
C PRO A 12 -2.20 -1.26 -18.86
N SER A 13 -1.97 -2.55 -19.02
CA SER A 13 -3.02 -3.52 -19.39
C SER A 13 -4.08 -3.67 -18.29
N TRP A 14 -3.66 -3.61 -17.02
CA TRP A 14 -4.57 -3.65 -15.88
C TRP A 14 -5.35 -2.37 -15.74
N LEU A 15 -4.72 -1.22 -15.99
CA LEU A 15 -5.42 0.07 -15.98
C LEU A 15 -6.53 0.12 -17.04
N GLN A 16 -6.26 -0.41 -18.23
CA GLN A 16 -7.26 -0.52 -19.29
C GLN A 16 -8.43 -1.43 -18.89
N ALA A 17 -8.15 -2.58 -18.27
CA ALA A 17 -9.19 -3.48 -17.79
C ALA A 17 -10.07 -2.81 -16.72
N VAL A 18 -9.47 -2.04 -15.81
CA VAL A 18 -10.19 -1.25 -14.80
C VAL A 18 -11.13 -0.25 -15.48
N ASP A 19 -10.66 0.49 -16.48
CA ASP A 19 -11.48 1.47 -17.19
C ASP A 19 -12.68 0.86 -17.91
N GLU A 20 -12.49 -0.31 -18.51
CA GLU A 20 -13.57 -1.04 -19.14
C GLU A 20 -14.63 -1.48 -18.13
N CYS A 21 -14.20 -1.96 -16.95
CA CYS A 21 -15.08 -2.37 -15.87
C CYS A 21 -15.86 -1.19 -15.28
N VAL A 22 -15.16 -0.09 -15.01
CA VAL A 22 -15.75 1.16 -14.49
C VAL A 22 -16.81 1.69 -15.45
N ARG A 23 -16.54 1.66 -16.76
CA ARG A 23 -17.49 2.05 -17.80
C ARG A 23 -18.72 1.16 -17.84
N LYS A 24 -18.55 -0.17 -17.72
CA LYS A 24 -19.66 -1.15 -17.73
C LYS A 24 -20.53 -1.06 -16.48
N LEU A 25 -19.92 -0.77 -15.33
CA LEU A 25 -20.59 -0.76 -14.02
C LEU A 25 -21.06 0.63 -13.58
N HIS A 26 -20.81 1.67 -14.38
CA HIS A 26 -21.13 3.07 -14.08
C HIS A 26 -20.58 3.57 -12.73
N TYR A 27 -19.41 3.08 -12.34
CA TYR A 27 -18.70 3.57 -11.16
C TYR A 27 -17.72 4.69 -11.50
N SER A 28 -17.21 5.39 -10.47
CA SER A 28 -15.95 6.12 -10.60
C SER A 28 -14.79 5.12 -10.44
N ARG A 29 -13.64 5.43 -11.05
CA ARG A 29 -12.45 4.58 -10.93
C ARG A 29 -12.04 4.38 -9.47
N GLU A 30 -12.09 5.44 -8.67
CA GLU A 30 -11.84 5.40 -7.23
C GLU A 30 -12.78 4.45 -6.50
N ARG A 31 -14.09 4.57 -6.72
CA ARG A 31 -15.09 3.72 -6.06
C ARG A 31 -14.89 2.24 -6.42
N PHE A 32 -14.58 1.97 -7.69
CA PHE A 32 -14.31 0.61 -8.15
C PHE A 32 -13.08 0.01 -7.47
N ILE A 33 -11.97 0.74 -7.43
CA ILE A 33 -10.72 0.29 -6.79
C ILE A 33 -10.92 0.08 -5.29
N LEU A 34 -11.58 1.02 -4.61
CA LEU A 34 -11.84 0.91 -3.17
C LEU A 34 -12.69 -0.32 -2.83
N THR A 35 -13.77 -0.56 -3.57
CA THR A 35 -14.61 -1.76 -3.36
C THR A 35 -13.79 -3.04 -3.59
N ALA A 36 -13.00 -3.09 -4.66
CA ALA A 36 -12.16 -4.27 -4.94
C ALA A 36 -11.12 -4.51 -3.83
N CYS A 37 -10.49 -3.46 -3.30
CA CYS A 37 -9.58 -3.55 -2.17
C CYS A 37 -10.29 -4.02 -0.90
N GLN A 38 -11.48 -3.51 -0.60
CA GLN A 38 -12.27 -3.93 0.57
C GLN A 38 -12.64 -5.41 0.47
N GLU A 39 -13.17 -5.85 -0.67
CA GLU A 39 -13.48 -7.26 -0.88
C GLU A 39 -12.24 -8.16 -0.78
N PHE A 40 -11.09 -7.69 -1.24
CA PHE A 40 -9.84 -8.43 -1.10
C PHE A 40 -9.44 -8.56 0.38
N ILE A 41 -9.47 -7.46 1.13
CA ILE A 41 -9.14 -7.44 2.56
C ILE A 41 -10.09 -8.35 3.36
N GLU A 42 -11.39 -8.34 3.05
CA GLU A 42 -12.38 -9.18 3.74
C GLU A 42 -12.19 -10.68 3.46
N LYS A 43 -11.64 -11.04 2.30
CA LYS A 43 -11.48 -12.43 1.87
C LYS A 43 -10.11 -13.01 2.21
N VAL A 44 -9.10 -12.18 2.41
CA VAL A 44 -7.73 -12.63 2.64
C VAL A 44 -7.49 -12.83 4.14
N ASP A 45 -6.86 -13.94 4.50
CA ASP A 45 -6.43 -14.17 5.89
C ASP A 45 -5.39 -13.10 6.26
N GLU A 46 -5.54 -12.47 7.43
CA GLU A 46 -4.61 -11.47 7.94
C GLU A 46 -3.17 -11.99 7.98
N ARG A 47 -2.99 -13.29 8.27
CA ARG A 47 -1.67 -13.96 8.26
C ARG A 47 -1.09 -14.11 6.86
N GLU A 48 -1.95 -14.29 5.87
CA GLU A 48 -1.55 -14.37 4.46
C GLU A 48 -1.15 -12.99 3.94
N LEU A 49 -1.87 -11.94 4.36
CA LEU A 49 -1.54 -10.54 4.09
C LEU A 49 -0.16 -10.18 4.64
N GLU A 50 0.09 -10.52 5.91
CA GLU A 50 1.38 -10.27 6.56
C GLU A 50 2.51 -11.02 5.86
N ARG A 51 2.28 -12.30 5.48
CA ARG A 51 3.27 -13.08 4.73
C ARG A 51 3.61 -12.43 3.39
N ILE A 52 2.60 -12.09 2.57
CA ILE A 52 2.79 -11.47 1.25
C ILE A 52 3.53 -10.14 1.38
N TYR A 53 3.20 -9.35 2.40
CA TYR A 53 3.87 -8.08 2.68
C TYR A 53 5.36 -8.30 3.01
N CYS A 54 5.66 -9.20 3.95
CA CYS A 54 7.04 -9.52 4.33
C CYS A 54 7.86 -10.11 3.18
N GLU A 55 7.26 -10.97 2.35
CA GLU A 55 7.91 -11.56 1.18
C GLU A 55 8.26 -10.48 0.15
N ARG A 56 7.32 -9.60 -0.19
CA ARG A 56 7.59 -8.47 -1.09
C ARG A 56 8.65 -7.53 -0.54
N LEU A 57 8.63 -7.23 0.75
CA LEU A 57 9.64 -6.39 1.38
C LEU A 57 11.05 -7.00 1.30
N ARG A 58 11.16 -8.34 1.36
CA ARG A 58 12.45 -9.02 1.17
C ARG A 58 12.91 -8.99 -0.29
N GLU A 59 12.00 -9.13 -1.24
CA GLU A 59 12.29 -9.12 -2.68
C GLU A 59 12.60 -7.73 -3.23
N GLN A 60 11.87 -6.72 -2.77
CA GLN A 60 12.08 -5.30 -3.04
C GLN A 60 12.02 -4.53 -1.73
N PRO A 61 13.19 -4.33 -1.08
CA PRO A 61 13.25 -3.46 0.08
C PRO A 61 12.79 -2.07 -0.33
N GLU A 62 11.88 -1.49 0.45
CA GLU A 62 11.54 -0.08 0.31
C GLU A 62 12.80 0.78 0.46
N ASP A 63 12.85 1.96 -0.17
CA ASP A 63 13.99 2.88 0.01
C ASP A 63 14.03 3.36 1.47
N LEU A 64 14.86 2.70 2.26
CA LEU A 64 14.97 2.90 3.70
C LEU A 64 15.55 4.26 4.08
N LYS A 65 15.96 5.12 3.13
CA LYS A 65 16.53 6.45 3.45
C LYS A 65 15.65 7.28 4.38
N PHE A 66 14.33 7.22 4.24
CA PHE A 66 13.42 7.92 5.14
C PHE A 66 13.38 7.28 6.52
N ALA A 67 13.36 5.94 6.60
CA ALA A 67 13.40 5.20 7.86
C ALA A 67 14.74 5.39 8.59
N GLU A 68 15.86 5.36 7.88
CA GLU A 68 17.20 5.62 8.39
C GLU A 68 17.34 7.07 8.89
N THR A 69 16.84 8.04 8.12
CA THR A 69 16.84 9.46 8.53
C THR A 69 15.97 9.66 9.77
N GLY A 70 14.79 9.04 9.80
CA GLY A 70 13.89 9.04 10.96
C GLY A 70 14.54 8.42 12.19
N ALA A 71 15.15 7.25 12.06
CA ALA A 71 15.86 6.57 13.14
C ALA A 71 17.05 7.39 13.66
N LYS A 72 17.80 8.03 12.76
CA LYS A 72 18.93 8.90 13.13
C LYS A 72 18.48 10.14 13.90
N LEU A 73 17.41 10.80 13.43
CA LEU A 73 16.83 11.95 14.13
C LEU A 73 16.22 11.54 15.47
N ALA A 74 15.53 10.40 15.52
CA ALA A 74 14.97 9.86 16.75
C ALA A 74 16.09 9.54 17.77
N GLY A 75 17.18 8.92 17.36
CA GLY A 75 18.34 8.65 18.22
C GLY A 75 19.13 9.89 18.65
N MET A 76 18.90 11.05 18.04
CA MET A 76 19.47 12.34 18.48
C MET A 76 18.61 13.03 19.54
N VAL A 77 17.30 12.75 19.58
CA VAL A 77 16.34 13.43 20.45
C VAL A 77 15.91 12.54 21.62
N LEU A 78 15.75 11.24 21.38
CA LEU A 78 15.33 10.28 22.39
C LEU A 78 16.57 9.73 23.11
N PRO A 79 16.51 9.60 24.46
CA PRO A 79 17.54 8.89 25.19
C PRO A 79 17.65 7.46 24.66
N LYS A 80 18.87 6.92 24.62
CA LYS A 80 19.08 5.50 24.32
C LYS A 80 18.26 4.68 25.31
N GLU A 81 17.30 3.93 24.81
CA GLU A 81 16.61 2.95 25.64
C GLU A 81 17.53 1.75 25.82
N ASP A 82 17.80 1.41 27.08
CA ASP A 82 18.46 0.17 27.49
C ASP A 82 17.36 -0.89 27.63
N TRP A 83 16.99 -1.55 26.54
CA TRP A 83 16.19 -2.76 26.57
C TRP A 83 16.99 -3.96 26.03
#